data_AF-A0A2R6J9Q9-F1
#
_entry.id   AF-A0A2R6J9Q9-F1
#
_cell.length_a   1.000
_cell.length_b   1.000
_cell.length_c   1.000
_cell.angle_alpha   90.00
_cell.angle_beta   90.00
_cell.angle_gamma   90.00
#
_symmetry.space_group_name_H-M   'P 1'
#
loop_
_entity.id
_entity.type
_entity.pdbx_description
1 polymer ?
#
loop_
_entity_poly.entity_id
_entity_poly.type
_entity_poly.pdbx_seq_one_letter_code
_entity_poly.pdbx_strand_id
1 'polypeptide(L)' 'VIVVAVALIAGAVARRIHPLVGAGQELDRGDRIGHITLGSRADVLFPSGVSLSDVRVERGERVRAGETVLAVDRGD' A
#
# COMPACT_ATOMS: atom_id res chain seq x y z
N VAL A 1 -12.88 -9.46 0.90
CA VAL A 1 -11.53 -9.31 1.52
C VAL A 1 -10.59 -9.06 0.37
N ILE A 2 -10.04 -7.85 0.27
CA ILE A 2 -9.12 -7.54 -0.83
C ILE A 2 -7.74 -8.02 -0.44
N VAL A 3 -7.18 -8.89 -1.28
CA VAL A 3 -5.77 -9.22 -1.26
C VAL A 3 -5.04 -8.26 -2.18
N VAL A 4 -4.08 -7.50 -1.63
CA VAL A 4 -3.25 -6.56 -2.39
C VAL A 4 -1.79 -7.02 -2.39
N ALA A 5 -1.05 -6.66 -3.43
CA ALA A 5 0.40 -6.75 -3.43
C ALA A 5 0.98 -5.36 -3.12
N VAL A 6 1.99 -5.31 -2.26
CA VAL A 6 2.70 -4.07 -1.93
C VAL A 6 4.17 -4.20 -2.30
N ALA A 7 4.65 -3.29 -3.14
CA ALA A 7 6.06 -3.16 -3.47
C ALA A 7 6.65 -1.94 -2.76
N LEU A 8 7.59 -2.20 -1.86
CA LEU A 8 8.38 -1.17 -1.18
C LEU A 8 9.62 -0.86 -2.04
N ILE A 9 9.81 0.41 -2.39
CA ILE A 9 10.87 0.84 -3.31
C ILE A 9 11.71 1.91 -2.61
N ALA A 10 12.99 1.60 -2.42
CA ALA A 10 13.94 2.52 -1.80
C ALA A 10 14.74 3.28 -2.86
N GLY A 11 15.08 4.54 -2.54
CA GLY A 11 15.91 5.37 -3.41
C GLY A 11 17.37 4.91 -3.47
N ALA A 12 18.10 5.34 -4.52
CA ALA A 12 19.49 4.96 -4.76
C ALA A 12 20.46 5.28 -3.60
N VAL A 13 20.14 6.33 -2.84
CA VAL A 13 20.95 6.81 -1.70
C VAL A 13 20.66 5.99 -0.42
N ALA A 14 19.43 5.48 -0.27
CA ALA A 14 18.98 4.87 0.97
C ALA A 14 18.57 3.42 0.73
N ARG A 15 19.51 2.50 0.91
CA ARG A 15 19.39 1.10 0.45
C ARG A 15 18.81 0.14 1.50
N ARG A 16 17.92 0.60 2.39
CA ARG A 16 17.41 -0.24 3.49
C ARG A 16 15.90 -0.21 3.54
N ILE A 17 15.32 -1.31 3.07
CA ILE A 17 13.92 -1.66 3.27
C ILE A 17 13.89 -2.65 4.43
N HIS A 18 13.13 -2.32 5.46
CA HIS A 18 12.88 -3.19 6.60
C HIS A 18 11.43 -3.66 6.53
N PRO A 19 11.15 -4.81 5.88
CA PRO A 19 9.82 -5.39 5.90
C PRO A 19 9.47 -5.80 7.33
N LEU A 20 8.24 -5.52 7.76
CA LEU A 20 7.74 -5.88 9.09
C LEU A 20 6.69 -6.99 9.04
N VAL A 21 6.28 -7.39 7.83
CA VAL A 21 5.22 -8.38 7.58
C VAL A 21 5.63 -9.35 6.49
N GLY A 22 5.06 -10.56 6.52
CA GLY A 22 5.27 -11.61 5.52
C GLY A 22 4.16 -11.65 4.46
N ALA A 23 4.42 -12.37 3.36
CA ALA A 23 3.39 -12.65 2.35
C ALA A 23 2.26 -13.49 2.96
N GLY A 24 1.01 -13.11 2.67
CA GLY A 24 -0.18 -13.80 3.18
C GLY A 24 -0.51 -13.50 4.65
N GLN A 25 0.23 -12.59 5.30
CA GLN A 25 -0.09 -12.16 6.65
C GLN A 25 -1.36 -11.28 6.64
N GLU A 26 -2.29 -11.58 7.55
CA GLU A 26 -3.45 -10.72 7.82
C GLU A 26 -3.01 -9.47 8.58
N LEU A 27 -3.59 -8.33 8.25
CA LEU A 27 -3.22 -7.03 8.80
C LEU A 27 -4.46 -6.28 9.26
N ASP A 28 -4.34 -5.62 10.39
CA ASP A 28 -5.34 -4.70 10.90
C ASP A 28 -5.06 -3.26 10.43
N ARG A 29 -6.10 -2.43 10.51
CA ARG A 29 -5.97 -1.01 10.17
C ARG A 29 -4.95 -0.34 11.10
N GLY A 30 -3.94 0.29 10.49
CA GLY A 30 -2.89 1.01 11.21
C GLY A 30 -1.61 0.20 11.41
N ASP A 31 -1.63 -1.09 11.06
CA ASP A 31 -0.44 -1.92 11.10
C ASP A 31 0.66 -1.40 10.18
N ARG A 32 1.89 -1.50 10.67
CA ARG A 32 3.07 -1.10 9.91
C ARG A 32 3.56 -2.29 9.10
N ILE A 33 3.53 -2.15 7.78
CA ILE A 33 3.98 -3.20 6.85
C ILE A 33 5.49 -3.15 6.57
N GLY A 34 6.13 -2.00 6.78
CA GLY A 34 7.55 -1.84 6.54
C GLY A 34 8.05 -0.43 6.77
N HIS A 35 9.37 -0.28 6.75
CA HIS A 35 10.05 0.99 6.87
C HIS A 35 11.12 1.15 5.77
N ILE A 36 11.19 2.34 5.18
CA ILE A 36 12.20 2.71 4.18
C ILE A 36 12.84 4.01 4.64
N THR A 37 14.16 4.01 4.81
CA THR A 37 14.90 5.22 5.23
C THR A 37 15.11 6.17 4.03
N LEU A 38 15.08 7.50 4.25
CA LEU A 38 15.56 8.55 3.32
C LEU A 38 15.02 8.51 1.88
N GLY A 39 13.70 8.75 1.73
CA GLY A 39 13.05 8.90 0.43
C GLY A 39 12.51 7.57 -0.08
N SER A 40 11.20 7.42 0.00
CA SER A 40 10.54 6.14 -0.21
C SER A 40 9.35 6.26 -1.15
N ARG A 41 9.12 5.20 -1.92
CA ARG A 41 7.90 4.97 -2.69
C ARG A 41 7.32 3.62 -2.29
N ALA A 42 6.01 3.56 -2.17
CA ALA A 42 5.28 2.32 -2.00
C ALA A 42 4.25 2.22 -3.13
N ASP A 43 4.30 1.13 -3.89
CA ASP A 43 3.30 0.81 -4.88
C ASP A 43 2.31 -0.20 -4.29
N VAL A 44 1.02 0.14 -4.34
CA VAL A 44 -0.08 -0.74 -3.95
C VAL A 44 -0.75 -1.22 -5.23
N LEU A 45 -0.65 -2.52 -5.50
CA LEU A 45 -1.24 -3.15 -6.67
C LEU A 45 -2.52 -3.85 -6.25
N PHE A 46 -3.62 -3.44 -6.87
CA PHE A 46 -4.92 -4.06 -6.68
C PHE A 46 -5.11 -5.25 -7.62
N PRO A 47 -5.88 -6.27 -7.19
CA PRO A 47 -6.24 -7.38 -8.06
C PRO A 47 -7.19 -6.91 -9.19
N SER A 48 -7.33 -7.71 -10.23
CA SER A 48 -8.16 -7.37 -11.41
C SER A 48 -9.63 -7.13 -11.12
N GLY A 49 -10.14 -7.56 -9.97
CA GLY A 49 -11.52 -7.31 -9.53
C GLY A 49 -11.77 -5.89 -9.01
N VAL A 50 -10.72 -5.12 -8.68
CA VAL A 50 -10.87 -3.74 -8.20
C VAL A 50 -10.94 -2.79 -9.40
N SER A 51 -12.06 -2.10 -9.55
CA SER A 51 -12.28 -1.13 -10.61
C SER A 51 -11.87 0.29 -10.20
N LEU A 52 -11.84 1.23 -11.15
CA LEU A 52 -11.64 2.65 -10.84
C LEU A 52 -12.76 3.22 -9.95
N SER A 53 -13.96 2.65 -9.98
CA SER A 53 -15.08 3.11 -9.13
C SER A 53 -14.87 2.76 -7.65
N ASP A 54 -13.98 1.82 -7.36
CA ASP A 54 -13.62 1.37 -6.02
C ASP A 54 -12.50 2.20 -5.41
N VAL A 55 -11.70 2.86 -6.24
CA VAL A 55 -10.61 3.77 -5.83
C VAL A 55 -11.20 5.03 -5.18
N ARG A 56 -10.62 5.44 -4.05
CA ARG A 56 -11.11 6.54 -3.21
C ARG A 56 -10.17 7.74 -3.16
N VAL A 57 -9.19 7.77 -4.05
CA VAL A 57 -8.21 8.85 -4.18
C VAL A 57 -8.05 9.25 -5.64
N GLU A 58 -7.69 10.50 -5.86
CA GLU A 58 -7.42 11.04 -7.19
C GLU A 58 -5.93 11.07 -7.53
N ARG A 59 -5.63 11.16 -8.83
CA ARG A 59 -4.24 11.30 -9.29
C ARG A 59 -3.65 12.61 -8.76
N GLY A 60 -2.54 12.51 -8.04
CA GLY A 60 -1.83 13.65 -7.47
C GLY A 60 -2.35 14.05 -6.07
N GLU A 61 -3.36 13.37 -5.55
CA GLU A 61 -3.83 13.57 -4.19
C GLU A 61 -2.74 13.19 -3.18
N ARG A 62 -2.59 14.00 -2.14
CA ARG A 62 -1.69 13.69 -1.02
C ARG A 62 -2.36 12.66 -0.12
N VAL A 63 -1.73 11.50 0.02
CA VAL A 63 -2.18 10.41 0.89
C VAL A 63 -1.28 10.24 2.11
N ARG A 64 -1.83 9.65 3.18
CA ARG A 64 -1.09 9.34 4.40
C ARG A 64 -1.25 7.85 4.77
N ALA A 65 -0.13 7.16 4.93
CA ALA A 65 -0.10 5.75 5.29
C ALA A 65 -0.80 5.49 6.63
N GLY A 66 -1.59 4.41 6.69
CA GLY A 66 -2.39 4.05 7.87
C GLY A 66 -3.70 4.84 8.04
N GLU A 67 -3.92 5.88 7.23
CA GLU A 67 -5.04 6.82 7.41
C GLU A 67 -5.91 6.94 6.16
N THR A 68 -5.30 7.26 5.01
CA THR A 68 -6.01 7.43 3.75
C THR A 68 -6.47 6.07 3.22
N VAL A 69 -7.77 5.97 2.93
CA VAL A 69 -8.35 4.79 2.27
C VAL A 69 -8.09 4.89 0.77
N LEU A 70 -7.36 3.94 0.19
CA LEU A 70 -7.04 3.94 -1.24
C LEU A 70 -8.14 3.35 -2.11
N ALA A 71 -8.80 2.29 -1.63
CA ALA A 71 -9.92 1.64 -2.30
C ALA A 71 -10.83 0.95 -1.28
N VAL A 72 -12.05 0.60 -1.67
CA VAL A 72 -12.92 -0.30 -0.91
C VAL A 72 -13.35 -1.49 -1.76
N ASP A 73 -13.49 -2.65 -1.15
CA ASP A 73 -14.12 -3.81 -1.77
C ASP A 73 -15.63 -3.60 -1.74
N ARG A 74 -16.30 -3.58 -2.89
CA ARG A 74 -17.77 -3.62 -2.90
C ARG A 74 -18.31 -5.04 -2.93
N GLY A 75 -17.47 -6.04 -3.23
CA GLY A 75 -17.86 -7.45 -3.21
C GLY A 75 -18.75 -7.88 -4.37
N ASP A 76 -18.73 -7.15 -5.48
CA ASP A 76 -19.46 -7.46 -6.71
C ASP A 76 -18.74 -8.54 -7.56
#